data_AF-A0A9D6YLQ7-F1
#
_entry.id   AF-A0A9D6YLQ7-F1
#
_cell.length_a   1.000
_cell.length_b   1.000
_cell.length_c   1.000
_cell.angle_alpha   90.00
_cell.angle_beta   90.00
_cell.angle_gamma   90.00
#
_symmetry.space_group_name_H-M   'P 1'
#
loop_
_entity.id
_entity.type
_entity.pdbx_description
1 polymer ?
#
loop_
_entity_poly.entity_id
_entity_poly.type
_entity_poly.pdbx_seq_one_letter_code
_entity_poly.pdbx_strand_id
1 'polypeptide(L)'
;MDNQSTNHANMIRTTNKYCADNTSATSGMAAFAPALAQSQAKLLLIDQLDQIAITTTKGVTLDTKALRKSMTSIALKCSNAVHAYATATNNNTLKAQVNYAQSTLDRLKKEEIDDVCQTIRDVTNTNIAAVQTYGVAAADVTTLQTTINLYRTGSQNPRQALINKSDAIKQIKELIKDITQTTFKELMDKMVLTLKASNPNFVNKYFLAREIIDLGSNPPPPVTTHITLITHQTILQAIILKIAGNALATGTEQFKINFGDGTEMIGTLGNGILTSYPHDYNIPGADASGIYTITITPITAGAFSLMDVLQFDNCKLKDEVIIPADVQPTGIQMPNNKITNLSMQAASFANLTSLVPFNNDIPDSNVNAYLIGLDNNGLLNGFANFGGGTNGTPSGAGITAKNNLIAKGWTVLTN
;
A
#
# COMPACT_ATOMS: atom_id res chain seq x y z
N MET A 1 -8.50 -14.01 -2.61
CA MET A 1 -8.86 -15.44 -2.75
C MET A 1 -10.24 -15.71 -2.17
N ASP A 2 -10.89 -16.83 -2.52
CA ASP A 2 -12.05 -17.32 -1.75
C ASP A 2 -11.58 -18.03 -0.47
N ASN A 3 -12.49 -18.28 0.47
CA ASN A 3 -12.15 -18.86 1.78
C ASN A 3 -11.53 -20.25 1.64
N GLN A 4 -12.06 -21.06 0.72
CA GLN A 4 -11.50 -22.38 0.44
C GLN A 4 -10.04 -22.27 -0.01
N SER A 5 -9.75 -21.43 -1.01
CA SER A 5 -8.38 -21.23 -1.50
C SER A 5 -7.46 -20.69 -0.39
N THR A 6 -7.98 -19.83 0.48
CA THR A 6 -7.25 -19.26 1.62
C THR A 6 -6.87 -20.34 2.64
N ASN A 7 -7.82 -21.20 3.03
CA ASN A 7 -7.57 -22.31 3.96
C ASN A 7 -6.53 -23.27 3.40
N HIS A 8 -6.61 -23.58 2.10
CA HIS A 8 -5.62 -24.41 1.41
C HIS A 8 -4.24 -23.76 1.35
N ALA A 9 -4.15 -22.46 1.04
CA ALA A 9 -2.88 -21.72 1.02
C ALA A 9 -2.22 -21.69 2.42
N ASN A 10 -3.01 -21.52 3.49
CA ASN A 10 -2.52 -21.58 4.86
C ASN A 10 -1.97 -22.97 5.22
N MET A 11 -2.66 -24.04 4.85
CA MET A 11 -2.15 -25.41 5.05
C MET A 11 -0.83 -25.63 4.28
N ILE A 12 -0.74 -25.15 3.04
CA ILE A 12 0.50 -25.23 2.23
C ILE A 12 1.65 -24.48 2.94
N ARG A 13 1.41 -23.27 3.46
CA ARG A 13 2.40 -22.51 4.24
C ARG A 13 2.89 -23.29 5.46
N THR A 14 1.97 -23.82 6.25
CA THR A 14 2.29 -24.61 7.46
C THR A 14 3.12 -25.83 7.12
N THR A 15 2.73 -26.59 6.09
CA THR A 15 3.47 -27.77 5.61
C THR A 15 4.88 -27.38 5.15
N ASN A 16 5.00 -26.34 4.31
CA ASN A 16 6.29 -25.89 3.79
C ASN A 16 7.23 -25.43 4.91
N LYS A 17 6.71 -24.66 5.89
CA LYS A 17 7.47 -24.22 7.06
C LYS A 17 7.94 -25.39 7.90
N TYR A 18 7.05 -26.33 8.23
CA TYR A 18 7.40 -27.49 9.02
C TYR A 18 8.53 -28.31 8.37
N CYS A 19 8.44 -28.56 7.06
CA CYS A 19 9.48 -29.27 6.32
C CYS A 19 10.81 -28.50 6.28
N ALA A 20 10.78 -27.18 6.09
CA ALA A 20 11.97 -26.33 6.06
C ALA A 20 12.68 -26.25 7.43
N ASP A 21 11.91 -26.24 8.52
CA ASP A 21 12.45 -26.22 9.89
C ASP A 21 13.04 -27.57 10.32
N ASN A 22 12.76 -28.67 9.59
CA ASN A 22 13.11 -30.04 9.98
C ASN A 22 13.88 -30.79 8.88
N THR A 23 14.74 -30.10 8.12
CA THR A 23 15.48 -30.65 6.97
C THR A 23 16.38 -31.85 7.30
N SER A 24 16.86 -31.96 8.54
CA SER A 24 17.66 -33.10 9.01
C SER A 24 16.91 -34.43 8.87
N ALA A 25 15.59 -34.42 9.08
CA ALA A 25 14.73 -35.60 8.96
C ALA A 25 14.58 -36.11 7.52
N THR A 26 14.81 -35.25 6.53
CA THR A 26 14.64 -35.57 5.10
C THR A 26 15.95 -35.58 4.32
N SER A 27 17.08 -35.38 4.99
CA SER A 27 18.41 -35.30 4.37
C SER A 27 18.81 -36.55 3.57
N GLY A 28 18.34 -37.73 3.98
CA GLY A 28 18.53 -38.98 3.25
C GLY A 28 17.68 -39.14 1.98
N MET A 29 16.73 -38.24 1.72
CA MET A 29 15.86 -38.26 0.53
C MET A 29 16.20 -37.08 -0.38
N ALA A 30 17.23 -37.22 -1.22
CA ALA A 30 17.71 -36.13 -2.08
C ALA A 30 16.62 -35.47 -2.95
N ALA A 31 15.58 -36.21 -3.35
CA ALA A 31 14.46 -35.71 -4.13
C ALA A 31 13.44 -34.87 -3.32
N PHE A 32 13.50 -34.90 -1.99
CA PHE A 32 12.55 -34.19 -1.13
C PHE A 32 12.77 -32.67 -1.14
N ALA A 33 14.03 -32.22 -1.05
CA ALA A 33 14.35 -30.81 -1.05
C ALA A 33 13.91 -30.08 -2.35
N PRO A 34 14.14 -30.63 -3.56
CA PRO A 34 13.58 -30.07 -4.79
C PRO A 34 12.05 -30.02 -4.83
N ALA A 35 11.36 -31.05 -4.30
CA ALA A 35 9.90 -31.06 -4.24
C ALA A 35 9.34 -29.97 -3.30
N LEU A 36 9.99 -29.78 -2.15
CA LEU A 36 9.66 -28.71 -1.21
C LEU A 36 9.89 -27.32 -1.84
N ALA A 37 11.01 -27.12 -2.54
CA ALA A 37 11.30 -25.89 -3.25
C ALA A 37 10.27 -25.58 -4.34
N GLN A 38 9.79 -26.61 -5.06
CA GLN A 38 8.72 -26.45 -6.05
C GLN A 38 7.41 -25.98 -5.40
N SER A 39 7.02 -26.55 -4.25
CA SER A 39 5.84 -26.12 -3.49
C SER A 39 5.98 -24.65 -3.03
N GLN A 40 7.15 -24.27 -2.53
CA GLN A 40 7.44 -22.89 -2.09
C GLN A 40 7.37 -21.88 -3.24
N ALA A 41 7.90 -22.22 -4.41
CA ALA A 41 7.84 -21.36 -5.59
C ALA A 41 6.40 -21.16 -6.08
N LYS A 42 5.57 -22.22 -6.11
CA LYS A 42 4.15 -22.12 -6.50
C LYS A 42 3.34 -21.33 -5.47
N LEU A 43 3.66 -21.46 -4.18
CA LEU A 43 3.03 -20.65 -3.12
C LEU A 43 3.34 -19.16 -3.28
N LEU A 44 4.58 -18.79 -3.63
CA LEU A 44 4.92 -17.40 -3.95
C LEU A 44 4.10 -16.86 -5.13
N LEU A 45 3.91 -17.67 -6.17
CA LEU A 45 3.07 -17.30 -7.31
C LEU A 45 1.59 -17.13 -6.92
N ILE A 46 1.07 -17.99 -6.04
CA ILE A 46 -0.27 -17.83 -5.45
C ILE A 46 -0.39 -16.48 -4.73
N ASP A 47 0.61 -16.10 -3.94
CA ASP A 47 0.61 -14.84 -3.19
C ASP A 47 0.62 -13.62 -4.12
N GLN A 48 1.41 -13.67 -5.21
CA GLN A 48 1.44 -12.64 -6.24
C GLN A 48 0.10 -12.51 -6.97
N LEU A 49 -0.51 -13.63 -7.36
CA LEU A 49 -1.81 -13.62 -8.02
C LEU A 49 -2.92 -13.15 -7.08
N ASP A 50 -2.82 -13.40 -5.77
CA ASP A 50 -3.81 -12.93 -4.80
C ASP A 50 -3.81 -11.40 -4.67
N GLN A 51 -2.64 -10.75 -4.80
CA GLN A 51 -2.55 -9.29 -4.86
C GLN A 51 -3.34 -8.73 -6.06
N ILE A 52 -3.24 -9.40 -7.21
CA ILE A 52 -4.03 -9.04 -8.40
C ILE A 52 -5.53 -9.26 -8.14
N ALA A 53 -5.88 -10.38 -7.48
CA ALA A 53 -7.26 -10.73 -7.19
C ALA A 53 -7.95 -9.78 -6.19
N ILE A 54 -7.22 -9.24 -5.20
CA ILE A 54 -7.76 -8.33 -4.18
C ILE A 54 -7.83 -6.87 -4.64
N THR A 55 -7.07 -6.50 -5.68
CA THR A 55 -7.05 -5.13 -6.23
C THR A 55 -8.46 -4.63 -6.57
N THR A 56 -8.78 -3.42 -6.13
CA THR A 56 -10.09 -2.81 -6.38
C THR A 56 -10.17 -2.24 -7.80
N THR A 57 -11.28 -2.48 -8.51
CA THR A 57 -11.54 -1.87 -9.82
C THR A 57 -12.18 -0.49 -9.73
N LYS A 58 -12.46 -0.02 -8.50
CA LYS A 58 -13.13 1.27 -8.24
C LYS A 58 -12.30 2.45 -8.72
N GLY A 59 -10.99 2.47 -8.45
CA GLY A 59 -10.08 3.53 -8.89
C GLY A 59 -10.09 3.68 -10.41
N VAL A 60 -9.84 2.58 -11.14
CA VAL A 60 -9.87 2.55 -12.61
C VAL A 60 -11.22 3.04 -13.16
N THR A 61 -12.33 2.73 -12.48
CA THR A 61 -13.65 3.21 -12.88
C THR A 61 -13.83 4.71 -12.65
N LEU A 62 -13.30 5.25 -11.55
CA LEU A 62 -13.31 6.69 -11.27
C LEU A 62 -12.44 7.45 -12.28
N ASP A 63 -11.28 6.92 -12.64
CA ASP A 63 -10.38 7.52 -13.62
C ASP A 63 -11.04 7.59 -15.01
N THR A 64 -11.68 6.50 -15.47
CA THR A 64 -12.45 6.51 -16.72
C THR A 64 -13.58 7.54 -16.68
N LYS A 65 -14.26 7.72 -15.54
CA LYS A 65 -15.30 8.75 -15.38
C LYS A 65 -14.72 10.17 -15.43
N ALA A 66 -13.56 10.39 -14.81
CA ALA A 66 -12.87 11.68 -14.85
C ALA A 66 -12.44 12.04 -16.27
N LEU A 67 -11.87 11.09 -17.02
CA LEU A 67 -11.53 11.25 -18.43
C LEU A 67 -12.76 11.61 -19.27
N ARG A 68 -13.89 10.93 -19.06
CA ARG A 68 -15.15 11.24 -19.74
C ARG A 68 -15.60 12.67 -19.46
N LYS A 69 -15.61 13.08 -18.20
CA LYS A 69 -16.02 14.43 -17.79
C LYS A 69 -15.12 15.51 -18.41
N SER A 70 -13.80 15.27 -18.43
CA SER A 70 -12.86 16.19 -19.07
C SER A 70 -13.13 16.32 -20.57
N MET A 71 -13.33 15.20 -21.27
CA MET A 71 -13.63 15.19 -22.70
C MET A 71 -14.94 15.92 -23.02
N THR A 72 -16.03 15.62 -22.29
CA THR A 72 -17.34 16.23 -22.57
C THR A 72 -17.37 17.71 -22.23
N SER A 73 -16.64 18.16 -21.20
CA SER A 73 -16.54 19.58 -20.85
C SER A 73 -15.84 20.42 -21.92
N ILE A 74 -14.73 19.93 -22.47
CA ILE A 74 -14.02 20.63 -23.56
C ILE A 74 -14.84 20.56 -24.87
N ALA A 75 -15.49 19.42 -25.15
CA ALA A 75 -16.38 19.28 -26.29
C ALA A 75 -17.53 20.31 -26.24
N LEU A 76 -18.13 20.51 -25.06
CA LEU A 76 -19.20 21.50 -24.88
C LEU A 76 -18.73 22.93 -25.11
N LYS A 77 -17.51 23.28 -24.64
CA LYS A 77 -16.90 24.59 -24.93
C LYS A 77 -16.78 24.82 -26.43
N CYS A 78 -16.24 23.84 -27.15
CA CYS A 78 -16.08 23.88 -28.61
C CYS A 78 -17.43 23.97 -29.33
N SER A 79 -18.42 23.15 -28.94
CA SER A 79 -19.74 23.13 -29.57
C SER A 79 -20.48 24.45 -29.40
N ASN A 80 -20.39 25.07 -28.21
CA ASN A 80 -21.04 26.35 -27.93
C ASN A 80 -20.47 27.50 -28.76
N ALA A 81 -19.14 27.55 -28.94
CA ALA A 81 -18.52 28.59 -29.77
C ALA A 81 -18.92 28.46 -31.25
N VAL A 82 -18.91 27.23 -31.79
CA VAL A 82 -19.39 26.97 -33.15
C VAL A 82 -20.87 27.32 -33.28
N HIS A 83 -21.70 26.97 -32.30
CA HIS A 83 -23.13 27.28 -32.30
C HIS A 83 -23.40 28.81 -32.28
N ALA A 84 -22.61 29.56 -31.51
CA ALA A 84 -22.70 31.02 -31.46
C ALA A 84 -22.32 31.66 -32.80
N TYR A 85 -21.21 31.23 -33.40
CA TYR A 85 -20.81 31.65 -34.75
C TYR A 85 -21.87 31.32 -35.81
N ALA A 86 -22.35 30.08 -35.82
CA ALA A 86 -23.39 29.64 -36.77
C ALA A 86 -24.69 30.45 -36.63
N THR A 87 -25.04 30.86 -35.40
CA THR A 87 -26.19 31.73 -35.15
C THR A 87 -25.95 33.14 -35.70
N ALA A 88 -24.76 33.71 -35.47
CA ALA A 88 -24.41 35.04 -35.99
C ALA A 88 -24.40 35.10 -37.53
N THR A 89 -24.07 33.99 -38.20
CA THR A 89 -24.05 33.91 -39.68
C THR A 89 -25.31 33.29 -40.28
N ASN A 90 -26.37 33.03 -39.49
CA ASN A 90 -27.59 32.34 -39.93
C ASN A 90 -27.35 30.97 -40.62
N ASN A 91 -26.31 30.24 -40.22
CA ASN A 91 -25.97 28.92 -40.78
C ASN A 91 -26.60 27.79 -39.95
N ASN A 92 -27.87 27.48 -40.26
CA ASN A 92 -28.63 26.44 -39.54
C ASN A 92 -28.02 25.03 -39.67
N THR A 93 -27.32 24.73 -40.78
CA THR A 93 -26.65 23.44 -40.99
C THR A 93 -25.50 23.25 -40.00
N LEU A 94 -24.62 24.26 -39.89
CA LEU A 94 -23.51 24.23 -38.93
C LEU A 94 -24.03 24.19 -37.48
N LYS A 95 -25.10 24.94 -37.21
CA LYS A 95 -25.76 24.96 -35.89
C LYS A 95 -26.25 23.56 -35.50
N ALA A 96 -26.90 22.84 -36.41
CA ALA A 96 -27.40 21.49 -36.16
C ALA A 96 -26.30 20.47 -35.86
N GLN A 97 -25.11 20.61 -36.45
CA GLN A 97 -23.98 19.71 -36.25
C GLN A 97 -23.36 19.76 -34.85
N VAL A 98 -23.57 20.86 -34.11
CA VAL A 98 -22.94 21.09 -32.79
C VAL A 98 -23.95 21.38 -31.68
N ASN A 99 -25.25 21.14 -31.92
CA ASN A 99 -26.30 21.42 -30.95
C ASN A 99 -26.37 20.35 -29.85
N TYR A 100 -25.45 20.43 -28.89
CA TYR A 100 -25.36 19.51 -27.75
C TYR A 100 -25.44 20.25 -26.43
N ALA A 101 -26.21 19.71 -25.49
CA ALA A 101 -26.18 20.11 -24.08
C ALA A 101 -25.34 19.12 -23.26
N GLN A 102 -24.81 19.56 -22.11
CA GLN A 102 -24.02 18.69 -21.22
C GLN A 102 -24.79 17.40 -20.85
N SER A 103 -26.08 17.53 -20.51
CA SER A 103 -26.93 16.40 -20.16
C SER A 103 -27.11 15.40 -21.31
N THR A 104 -27.09 15.87 -22.56
CA THR A 104 -27.12 15.01 -23.75
C THR A 104 -25.81 14.23 -23.85
N LEU A 105 -24.66 14.90 -23.72
CA LEU A 105 -23.33 14.27 -23.77
C LEU A 105 -23.13 13.24 -22.65
N ASP A 106 -23.58 13.54 -21.44
CA ASP A 106 -23.47 12.65 -20.29
C ASP A 106 -24.33 11.38 -20.43
N ARG A 107 -25.41 11.44 -21.21
CA ARG A 107 -26.35 10.34 -21.43
C ARG A 107 -26.05 9.46 -22.65
N LEU A 108 -25.12 9.89 -23.52
CA LEU A 108 -24.65 9.06 -24.64
C LEU A 108 -23.98 7.79 -24.13
N LYS A 109 -24.00 6.73 -24.95
CA LYS A 109 -23.34 5.47 -24.60
C LYS A 109 -21.82 5.63 -24.65
N LYS A 110 -21.12 4.73 -23.95
CA LYS A 110 -19.65 4.67 -23.88
C LYS A 110 -19.04 4.61 -25.28
N GLU A 111 -19.68 3.88 -26.18
CA GLU A 111 -19.24 3.56 -27.55
C GLU A 111 -19.58 4.67 -28.56
N GLU A 112 -20.40 5.65 -28.17
CA GLU A 112 -20.91 6.70 -29.07
C GLU A 112 -20.32 8.08 -28.73
N ILE A 113 -19.94 8.30 -27.47
CA ILE A 113 -19.58 9.63 -26.97
C ILE A 113 -18.26 10.16 -27.57
N ASP A 114 -17.29 9.30 -27.84
CA ASP A 114 -16.02 9.70 -28.42
C ASP A 114 -16.17 10.10 -29.88
N ASP A 115 -17.02 9.40 -30.65
CA ASP A 115 -17.35 9.75 -32.03
C ASP A 115 -18.10 11.09 -32.12
N VAL A 116 -19.02 11.35 -31.19
CA VAL A 116 -19.71 12.64 -31.10
C VAL A 116 -18.72 13.77 -30.74
N CYS A 117 -17.83 13.56 -29.77
CA CYS A 117 -16.81 14.55 -29.41
C CYS A 117 -15.82 14.78 -30.57
N GLN A 118 -15.50 13.72 -31.32
CA GLN A 118 -14.65 13.80 -32.52
C GLN A 118 -15.31 14.65 -33.60
N THR A 119 -16.60 14.47 -33.84
CA THR A 119 -17.37 15.30 -34.78
C THR A 119 -17.34 16.78 -34.37
N ILE A 120 -17.55 17.09 -33.08
CA ILE A 120 -17.46 18.46 -32.57
C ILE A 120 -16.05 19.04 -32.78
N ARG A 121 -15.00 18.27 -32.50
CA ARG A 121 -13.60 18.66 -32.73
C ARG A 121 -13.38 19.03 -34.20
N ASP A 122 -13.81 18.17 -35.12
CA ASP A 122 -13.59 18.32 -36.56
C ASP A 122 -14.29 19.56 -37.11
N VAL A 123 -15.56 19.78 -36.72
CA VAL A 123 -16.34 20.95 -37.10
C VAL A 123 -15.73 22.23 -36.53
N THR A 124 -15.28 22.20 -35.27
CA THR A 124 -14.61 23.35 -34.62
C THR A 124 -13.29 23.68 -35.32
N ASN A 125 -12.48 22.67 -35.62
CA ASN A 125 -11.19 22.86 -36.30
C ASN A 125 -11.38 23.48 -37.70
N THR A 126 -12.38 23.00 -38.44
CA THR A 126 -12.71 23.52 -39.78
C THR A 126 -13.07 25.01 -39.74
N ASN A 127 -13.70 25.46 -38.65
CA ASN A 127 -14.17 26.85 -38.49
C ASN A 127 -13.28 27.67 -37.52
N ILE A 128 -12.07 27.22 -37.19
CA ILE A 128 -11.30 27.73 -36.06
C ILE A 128 -11.04 29.24 -36.12
N ALA A 129 -10.73 29.77 -37.31
CA ALA A 129 -10.47 31.20 -37.51
C ALA A 129 -11.71 32.06 -37.21
N ALA A 130 -12.91 31.54 -37.48
CA ALA A 130 -14.16 32.27 -37.30
C ALA A 130 -14.71 32.16 -35.88
N VAL A 131 -14.46 31.03 -35.19
CA VAL A 131 -14.98 30.80 -33.82
C VAL A 131 -14.07 31.37 -32.73
N GLN A 132 -12.89 31.90 -33.07
CA GLN A 132 -11.96 32.51 -32.11
C GLN A 132 -12.58 33.64 -31.29
N THR A 133 -13.38 34.49 -31.92
CA THR A 133 -14.09 35.59 -31.25
C THR A 133 -15.23 35.11 -30.34
N TYR A 134 -15.58 33.83 -30.40
CA TYR A 134 -16.67 33.21 -29.64
C TYR A 134 -16.16 32.35 -28.48
N GLY A 135 -14.89 32.51 -28.08
CA GLY A 135 -14.35 31.97 -26.82
C GLY A 135 -13.61 30.64 -26.92
N VAL A 136 -13.19 30.22 -28.12
CA VAL A 136 -12.40 29.01 -28.37
C VAL A 136 -11.10 29.34 -29.08
N ALA A 137 -9.98 28.77 -28.62
CA ALA A 137 -8.68 28.90 -29.26
C ALA A 137 -8.25 27.59 -29.96
N ALA A 138 -7.26 27.65 -30.85
CA ALA A 138 -6.70 26.45 -31.47
C ALA A 138 -6.17 25.44 -30.43
N ALA A 139 -5.66 25.93 -29.29
CA ALA A 139 -5.23 25.11 -28.17
C ALA A 139 -6.38 24.28 -27.54
N ASP A 140 -7.62 24.77 -27.58
CA ASP A 140 -8.78 24.02 -27.08
C ASP A 140 -9.10 22.83 -27.99
N VAL A 141 -8.96 22.99 -29.31
CA VAL A 141 -9.13 21.90 -30.29
C VAL A 141 -8.06 20.82 -30.09
N THR A 142 -6.81 21.22 -29.84
CA THR A 142 -5.73 20.29 -29.48
C THR A 142 -6.02 19.57 -28.17
N THR A 143 -6.48 20.30 -27.14
CA THR A 143 -6.85 19.73 -25.85
C THR A 143 -8.00 18.74 -25.99
N LEU A 144 -9.02 19.08 -26.79
CA LEU A 144 -10.13 18.18 -27.11
C LEU A 144 -9.63 16.89 -27.75
N GLN A 145 -8.76 16.97 -28.76
CA GLN A 145 -8.21 15.77 -29.40
C GLN A 145 -7.42 14.90 -28.42
N THR A 146 -6.61 15.51 -27.55
CA THR A 146 -5.86 14.80 -26.50
C THR A 146 -6.81 14.07 -25.54
N THR A 147 -7.85 14.74 -25.05
CA THR A 147 -8.82 14.13 -24.12
C THR A 147 -9.65 13.02 -24.77
N ILE A 148 -10.00 13.14 -26.06
CA ILE A 148 -10.64 12.06 -26.84
C ILE A 148 -9.73 10.83 -26.88
N ASN A 149 -8.45 11.01 -27.23
CA ASN A 149 -7.49 9.91 -27.31
C ASN A 149 -7.32 9.22 -25.94
N LEU A 150 -7.18 10.00 -24.86
CA LEU A 150 -7.08 9.47 -23.50
C LEU A 150 -8.34 8.70 -23.08
N TYR A 151 -9.54 9.20 -23.39
CA TYR A 151 -10.79 8.49 -23.08
C TYR A 151 -10.90 7.18 -23.88
N ARG A 152 -10.58 7.16 -25.18
CA ARG A 152 -10.59 5.94 -26.00
C ARG A 152 -9.72 4.84 -25.38
N THR A 153 -8.50 5.17 -25.00
CA THR A 153 -7.59 4.24 -24.30
C THR A 153 -8.13 3.85 -22.93
N GLY A 154 -8.53 4.82 -22.11
CA GLY A 154 -8.99 4.60 -20.74
C GLY A 154 -10.33 3.87 -20.61
N SER A 155 -11.16 3.86 -21.65
CA SER A 155 -12.50 3.25 -21.66
C SER A 155 -12.48 1.71 -21.61
N GLN A 156 -11.35 1.09 -21.93
CA GLN A 156 -11.15 -0.36 -21.90
C GLN A 156 -10.53 -0.86 -20.60
N ASN A 157 -9.85 0.03 -19.85
CA ASN A 157 -9.13 -0.32 -18.61
C ASN A 157 -9.99 -1.02 -17.55
N PRO A 158 -11.26 -0.61 -17.28
CA PRO A 158 -12.09 -1.31 -16.30
C PRO A 158 -12.36 -2.77 -16.67
N ARG A 159 -12.54 -3.06 -17.97
CA ARG A 159 -12.77 -4.43 -18.46
C ARG A 159 -11.49 -5.25 -18.34
N GLN A 160 -10.34 -4.68 -18.69
CA GLN A 160 -9.05 -5.34 -18.54
C GLN A 160 -8.76 -5.67 -17.06
N ALA A 161 -9.06 -4.76 -16.14
CA ALA A 161 -8.90 -4.98 -14.70
C ALA A 161 -9.78 -6.14 -14.20
N LEU A 162 -11.01 -6.26 -14.68
CA LEU A 162 -11.89 -7.41 -14.37
C LEU A 162 -11.36 -8.72 -14.95
N ILE A 163 -10.86 -8.71 -16.19
CA ILE A 163 -10.27 -9.90 -16.83
C ILE A 163 -9.07 -10.38 -16.01
N ASN A 164 -8.14 -9.49 -15.69
CA ASN A 164 -6.94 -9.83 -14.93
C ASN A 164 -7.29 -10.41 -13.55
N LYS A 165 -8.27 -9.81 -12.86
CA LYS A 165 -8.77 -10.32 -11.59
C LYS A 165 -9.36 -11.72 -11.72
N SER A 166 -10.19 -11.95 -12.73
CA SER A 166 -10.81 -13.26 -12.97
C SER A 166 -9.77 -14.33 -13.31
N ASP A 167 -8.79 -13.98 -14.13
CA ASP A 167 -7.72 -14.88 -14.53
C ASP A 167 -6.82 -15.24 -13.34
N ALA A 168 -6.44 -14.26 -12.51
CA ALA A 168 -5.66 -14.50 -11.31
C ALA A 168 -6.36 -15.46 -10.33
N ILE A 169 -7.67 -15.28 -10.09
CA ILE A 169 -8.46 -16.19 -9.25
C ILE A 169 -8.44 -17.63 -9.80
N LYS A 170 -8.52 -17.78 -11.13
CA LYS A 170 -8.48 -19.10 -11.78
C LYS A 170 -7.09 -19.76 -11.61
N GLN A 171 -6.03 -19.02 -11.90
CA GLN A 171 -4.66 -19.52 -11.77
C GLN A 171 -4.32 -19.93 -10.33
N ILE A 172 -4.79 -19.19 -9.32
CA ILE A 172 -4.62 -19.57 -7.91
C ILE A 172 -5.21 -20.95 -7.63
N LYS A 173 -6.42 -21.23 -8.13
CA LYS A 173 -7.08 -22.53 -7.92
C LYS A 173 -6.31 -23.66 -8.59
N GLU A 174 -5.77 -23.42 -9.77
CA GLU A 174 -4.95 -24.39 -10.50
C GLU A 174 -3.64 -24.69 -9.75
N LEU A 175 -2.95 -23.66 -9.26
CA LEU A 175 -1.71 -23.82 -8.47
C LEU A 175 -1.96 -24.56 -7.15
N ILE A 176 -3.03 -24.21 -6.42
CA ILE A 176 -3.40 -24.92 -5.19
C ILE A 176 -3.69 -26.40 -5.49
N LYS A 177 -4.42 -26.69 -6.57
CA LYS A 177 -4.72 -28.06 -6.98
C LYS A 177 -3.43 -28.83 -7.30
N ASP A 178 -2.53 -28.23 -8.07
CA ASP A 178 -1.25 -28.83 -8.45
C ASP A 178 -0.35 -29.10 -7.23
N ILE A 179 -0.21 -28.14 -6.31
CA ILE A 179 0.51 -28.36 -5.04
C ILE A 179 -0.13 -29.50 -4.24
N THR A 180 -1.44 -29.45 -4.04
CA THR A 180 -2.11 -30.38 -3.12
C THR A 180 -2.23 -31.80 -3.67
N GLN A 181 -2.46 -31.98 -4.97
CA GLN A 181 -2.60 -33.30 -5.58
C GLN A 181 -1.26 -33.85 -6.05
N THR A 182 -0.47 -33.07 -6.78
CA THR A 182 0.75 -33.59 -7.41
C THR A 182 1.95 -33.45 -6.48
N THR A 183 2.30 -32.24 -6.05
CA THR A 183 3.51 -32.04 -5.23
C THR A 183 3.39 -32.72 -3.86
N PHE A 184 2.24 -32.61 -3.19
CA PHE A 184 2.04 -33.23 -1.88
C PHE A 184 1.63 -34.70 -1.98
N LYS A 185 0.44 -35.04 -2.48
CA LYS A 185 -0.06 -36.43 -2.39
C LYS A 185 0.74 -37.45 -3.21
N GLU A 186 1.14 -37.10 -4.42
CA GLU A 186 1.82 -38.04 -5.32
C GLU A 186 3.33 -38.13 -5.04
N LEU A 187 3.93 -37.06 -4.51
CA LEU A 187 5.38 -36.97 -4.34
C LEU A 187 5.81 -36.91 -2.87
N MET A 188 5.57 -35.79 -2.17
CA MET A 188 6.09 -35.59 -0.82
C MET A 188 5.49 -36.56 0.21
N ASP A 189 4.18 -36.79 0.18
CA ASP A 189 3.50 -37.72 1.09
C ASP A 189 4.07 -39.14 0.95
N LYS A 190 4.37 -39.58 -0.29
CA LYS A 190 4.99 -40.89 -0.56
C LYS A 190 6.41 -40.99 -0.01
N MET A 191 7.21 -39.93 -0.17
CA MET A 191 8.56 -39.86 0.40
C MET A 191 8.51 -39.86 1.93
N VAL A 192 7.65 -39.05 2.55
CA VAL A 192 7.51 -39.00 4.02
C VAL A 192 7.12 -40.35 4.60
N LEU A 193 6.23 -41.09 3.93
CA LEU A 193 5.82 -42.42 4.40
C LEU A 193 6.96 -43.44 4.48
N THR A 194 8.05 -43.26 3.72
CA THR A 194 9.25 -44.12 3.84
C THR A 194 9.94 -43.98 5.21
N LEU A 195 9.74 -42.85 5.89
CA LEU A 195 10.29 -42.58 7.22
C LEU A 195 9.47 -43.18 8.36
N LYS A 196 8.39 -43.92 8.09
CA LYS A 196 7.46 -44.39 9.14
C LYS A 196 8.14 -45.28 10.19
N ALA A 197 9.14 -46.07 9.80
CA ALA A 197 9.89 -46.93 10.72
C ALA A 197 11.05 -46.19 11.41
N SER A 198 11.71 -45.26 10.71
CA SER A 198 12.94 -44.60 11.17
C SER A 198 12.69 -43.27 11.88
N ASN A 199 11.61 -42.55 11.56
CA ASN A 199 11.26 -41.25 12.13
C ASN A 199 9.73 -41.03 12.19
N PRO A 200 8.99 -41.79 13.00
CA PRO A 200 7.53 -41.71 13.08
C PRO A 200 7.01 -40.35 13.59
N ASN A 201 7.78 -39.64 14.43
CA ASN A 201 7.39 -38.32 14.94
C ASN A 201 7.32 -37.30 13.80
N PHE A 202 8.34 -37.30 12.93
CA PHE A 202 8.34 -36.42 11.76
C PHE A 202 7.16 -36.69 10.83
N VAL A 203 6.86 -37.97 10.56
CA VAL A 203 5.73 -38.39 9.72
C VAL A 203 4.40 -37.88 10.30
N ASN A 204 4.16 -38.06 11.59
CA ASN A 204 2.92 -37.62 12.23
C ASN A 204 2.74 -36.11 12.15
N LYS A 205 3.77 -35.34 12.52
CA LYS A 205 3.72 -33.88 12.50
C LYS A 205 3.63 -33.30 11.09
N TYR A 206 4.22 -33.96 10.10
CA TYR A 206 4.04 -33.60 8.69
C TYR A 206 2.57 -33.72 8.27
N PHE A 207 1.90 -34.84 8.56
CA PHE A 207 0.49 -35.01 8.20
C PHE A 207 -0.44 -34.10 9.02
N LEU A 208 -0.09 -33.75 10.26
CA LEU A 208 -0.81 -32.72 11.03
C LEU A 208 -0.66 -31.33 10.38
N ALA A 209 0.54 -30.98 9.89
CA ALA A 209 0.76 -29.74 9.16
C ALA A 209 -0.01 -29.66 7.82
N ARG A 210 -0.45 -30.82 7.29
CA ARG A 210 -1.25 -30.98 6.07
C ARG A 210 -2.76 -30.92 6.31
N GLU A 211 -3.20 -30.80 7.56
CA GLU A 211 -4.61 -30.65 7.90
C GLU A 211 -5.12 -29.27 7.46
N ILE A 212 -6.27 -29.26 6.78
CA ILE A 212 -6.92 -28.02 6.39
C ILE A 212 -7.81 -27.58 7.54
N ILE A 213 -7.37 -26.54 8.24
CA ILE A 213 -8.18 -25.90 9.27
C ILE A 213 -9.13 -24.92 8.57
N ASP A 214 -10.43 -25.16 8.68
CA ASP A 214 -11.44 -24.20 8.24
C ASP A 214 -11.54 -23.08 9.27
N LEU A 215 -10.96 -21.92 8.94
CA LEU A 215 -10.97 -20.75 9.82
C LEU A 215 -12.30 -19.98 9.76
N GLY A 216 -13.30 -20.49 9.02
CA GLY A 216 -14.59 -19.84 8.81
C GLY A 216 -14.46 -18.60 7.93
N SER A 217 -15.60 -18.08 7.47
CA SER A 217 -15.68 -16.82 6.71
C SER A 217 -15.50 -15.60 7.62
N ASN A 218 -14.41 -15.55 8.37
CA ASN A 218 -13.83 -14.25 8.60
C ASN A 218 -13.04 -13.97 7.33
N PRO A 219 -13.40 -12.94 6.53
CA PRO A 219 -12.43 -12.40 5.59
C PRO A 219 -11.12 -12.30 6.38
N PRO A 220 -9.96 -12.70 5.85
CA PRO A 220 -8.73 -12.22 6.45
C PRO A 220 -8.95 -10.72 6.60
N PRO A 221 -8.91 -10.16 7.83
CA PRO A 221 -9.17 -8.74 8.00
C PRO A 221 -8.32 -8.03 6.96
N PRO A 222 -8.92 -7.18 6.10
CA PRO A 222 -8.23 -6.60 4.95
C PRO A 222 -6.94 -6.00 5.48
N VAL A 223 -5.76 -6.55 5.14
CA VAL A 223 -4.45 -6.32 5.81
C VAL A 223 -4.53 -5.08 6.72
N THR A 224 -4.97 -5.28 7.98
CA THR A 224 -5.36 -4.18 8.87
C THR A 224 -4.16 -3.61 9.61
N THR A 225 -2.94 -4.07 9.30
CA THR A 225 -1.73 -3.47 9.85
C THR A 225 -1.46 -2.18 9.10
N HIS A 226 -1.68 -1.08 9.81
CA HIS A 226 -1.30 0.25 9.39
C HIS A 226 -0.38 0.82 10.46
N ILE A 227 0.60 1.63 10.04
CA ILE A 227 1.20 2.58 10.97
C ILE A 227 0.16 3.67 11.16
N THR A 228 -0.21 3.94 12.40
CA THR A 228 -1.19 4.98 12.74
C THR A 228 -0.48 6.13 13.42
N LEU A 229 -0.69 7.34 12.89
CA LEU A 229 -0.19 8.58 13.46
C LEU A 229 -1.39 9.50 13.72
N ILE A 230 -1.39 10.20 14.84
CA ILE A 230 -2.36 11.26 15.12
C ILE A 230 -1.61 12.59 15.04
N THR A 231 -2.01 13.47 14.13
CA THR A 231 -1.45 14.81 14.02
C THR A 231 -2.46 15.86 14.45
N HIS A 232 -2.00 16.90 15.16
CA HIS A 232 -2.83 18.03 15.58
C HIS A 232 -2.40 19.33 14.87
N GLN A 233 -3.04 19.59 13.73
CA GLN A 233 -2.82 20.71 12.83
C GLN A 233 -3.68 21.91 13.22
N THR A 234 -3.33 22.53 14.35
CA THR A 234 -3.99 23.76 14.85
C THR A 234 -3.62 25.02 14.08
N ILE A 235 -2.57 24.95 13.26
CA ILE A 235 -2.05 26.03 12.40
C ILE A 235 -1.73 25.41 11.04
N LEU A 236 -2.07 26.09 9.94
CA LEU A 236 -1.83 25.64 8.56
C LEU A 236 -0.32 25.49 8.31
N GLN A 237 0.21 24.29 8.48
CA GLN A 237 1.61 23.98 8.26
C GLN A 237 1.76 22.63 7.55
N ALA A 238 2.70 22.57 6.60
CA ALA A 238 3.07 21.33 5.94
C ALA A 238 3.67 20.33 6.95
N ILE A 239 3.29 19.06 6.84
CA ILE A 239 4.04 17.97 7.44
C ILE A 239 4.90 17.28 6.38
N ILE A 240 5.99 16.66 6.80
CA ILE A 240 6.85 15.88 5.91
C ILE A 240 7.13 14.55 6.57
N LEU A 241 6.49 13.50 6.07
CA LEU A 241 6.79 12.14 6.48
C LEU A 241 7.99 11.66 5.67
N LYS A 242 9.02 11.13 6.32
CA LYS A 242 10.19 10.59 5.64
C LYS A 242 10.35 9.11 5.94
N ILE A 243 10.49 8.30 4.90
CA ILE A 243 10.53 6.84 5.01
C ILE A 243 11.65 6.31 4.11
N ALA A 244 12.50 5.44 4.67
CA ALA A 244 13.48 4.65 3.93
C ALA A 244 13.11 3.16 4.01
N GLY A 245 13.49 2.40 2.98
CA GLY A 245 13.42 0.94 3.02
C GLY A 245 14.77 0.29 2.73
N ASN A 246 14.86 -1.01 2.95
CA ASN A 246 16.03 -1.80 2.58
C ASN A 246 16.12 -2.04 1.06
N ALA A 247 17.29 -2.54 0.62
CA ALA A 247 17.55 -2.78 -0.80
C ALA A 247 16.51 -3.70 -1.46
N LEU A 248 15.91 -3.19 -2.53
CA LEU A 248 14.80 -3.83 -3.24
C LEU A 248 15.33 -4.94 -4.14
N ALA A 249 14.62 -6.07 -4.18
CA ALA A 249 14.85 -7.09 -5.20
C ALA A 249 14.20 -6.71 -6.55
N THR A 250 13.11 -5.93 -6.55
CA THR A 250 12.28 -5.69 -7.75
C THR A 250 11.82 -4.25 -8.00
N GLY A 251 11.96 -3.32 -7.04
CA GLY A 251 11.62 -1.90 -7.26
C GLY A 251 10.13 -1.58 -7.24
N THR A 252 9.30 -2.48 -6.71
CA THR A 252 7.84 -2.43 -6.81
C THR A 252 7.16 -2.32 -5.45
N GLU A 253 7.92 -2.28 -4.37
CA GLU A 253 7.40 -2.31 -3.01
C GLU A 253 6.81 -0.95 -2.61
N GLN A 254 5.48 -0.92 -2.58
CA GLN A 254 4.70 0.30 -2.42
C GLN A 254 3.90 0.28 -1.13
N PHE A 255 3.64 1.47 -0.63
CA PHE A 255 2.74 1.74 0.47
C PHE A 255 1.87 2.96 0.14
N LYS A 256 0.74 3.04 0.80
CA LYS A 256 -0.19 4.16 0.71
C LYS A 256 -0.14 4.95 2.01
N ILE A 257 -0.05 6.26 1.91
CA ILE A 257 -0.28 7.19 3.00
C ILE A 257 -1.67 7.78 2.79
N ASN A 258 -2.58 7.60 3.74
CA ASN A 258 -3.82 8.35 3.84
C ASN A 258 -3.65 9.42 4.92
N PHE A 259 -3.83 10.70 4.58
CA PHE A 259 -3.55 11.81 5.49
C PHE A 259 -4.71 12.16 6.44
N GLY A 260 -5.83 11.44 6.37
CA GLY A 260 -6.99 11.63 7.25
C GLY A 260 -7.93 12.77 6.84
N ASP A 261 -7.60 13.53 5.79
CA ASP A 261 -8.41 14.62 5.23
C ASP A 261 -9.10 14.25 3.91
N GLY A 262 -9.06 12.97 3.54
CA GLY A 262 -9.56 12.45 2.27
C GLY A 262 -8.53 12.44 1.14
N THR A 263 -7.31 12.94 1.36
CA THR A 263 -6.20 12.84 0.42
C THR A 263 -5.35 11.60 0.69
N GLU A 264 -4.75 11.07 -0.38
CA GLU A 264 -3.88 9.90 -0.34
C GLU A 264 -2.65 10.12 -1.22
N MET A 265 -1.53 9.51 -0.84
CA MET A 265 -0.29 9.48 -1.61
C MET A 265 0.26 8.05 -1.66
N ILE A 266 0.84 7.67 -2.79
CA ILE A 266 1.53 6.39 -2.94
C ILE A 266 3.03 6.65 -2.80
N GLY A 267 3.66 5.95 -1.86
CA GLY A 267 5.10 5.92 -1.70
C GLY A 267 5.68 4.60 -2.21
N THR A 268 6.92 4.66 -2.69
CA THR A 268 7.73 3.48 -3.03
C THR A 268 8.91 3.47 -2.07
N LEU A 269 9.20 2.31 -1.47
CA LEU A 269 10.36 2.20 -0.60
C LEU A 269 11.64 2.42 -1.42
N GLY A 270 12.47 3.37 -1.01
CA GLY A 270 13.74 3.67 -1.64
C GLY A 270 14.82 2.69 -1.17
N ASN A 271 15.79 2.36 -2.04
CA ASN A 271 16.93 1.48 -1.77
C ASN A 271 17.90 2.10 -0.72
N GLY A 272 17.53 2.09 0.56
CA GLY A 272 18.27 2.73 1.65
C GLY A 272 18.19 4.27 1.68
N ILE A 273 17.42 4.87 0.76
CA ILE A 273 17.29 6.32 0.65
C ILE A 273 16.04 6.77 1.40
N LEU A 274 16.22 7.77 2.26
CA LEU A 274 15.13 8.43 2.96
C LEU A 274 14.35 9.34 2.00
N THR A 275 13.14 8.91 1.61
CA THR A 275 12.27 9.65 0.70
C THR A 275 11.28 10.51 1.48
N SER A 276 11.04 11.75 1.02
CA SER A 276 10.12 12.69 1.65
C SER A 276 8.72 12.67 1.02
N TYR A 277 7.69 12.67 1.85
CA TYR A 277 6.28 12.67 1.51
C TYR A 277 5.61 13.88 2.18
N PRO A 278 5.66 15.07 1.54
CA PRO A 278 5.07 16.27 2.09
C PRO A 278 3.54 16.28 1.94
N HIS A 279 2.85 16.88 2.90
CA HIS A 279 1.41 17.13 2.81
C HIS A 279 1.02 18.45 3.45
N ASP A 280 0.17 19.21 2.77
CA ASP A 280 -0.34 20.51 3.21
C ASP A 280 -1.78 20.38 3.69
N TYR A 281 -2.00 20.54 5.00
CA TYR A 281 -3.34 20.61 5.57
C TYR A 281 -3.94 22.00 5.36
N ASN A 282 -4.89 22.11 4.44
CA ASN A 282 -5.52 23.39 4.03
C ASN A 282 -6.84 23.71 4.76
N ILE A 283 -7.27 22.85 5.68
CA ILE A 283 -8.51 22.96 6.47
C ILE A 283 -8.13 22.54 7.91
N PRO A 284 -8.72 23.11 8.99
CA PRO A 284 -8.56 22.55 10.33
C PRO A 284 -9.48 21.34 10.53
N GLY A 285 -8.98 20.12 10.34
CA GLY A 285 -9.69 18.86 10.63
C GLY A 285 -10.91 18.59 9.73
N ALA A 286 -11.37 17.34 9.66
CA ALA A 286 -12.70 17.03 9.14
C ALA A 286 -13.84 17.45 10.12
N ASP A 287 -13.46 17.89 11.32
CA ASP A 287 -14.31 18.11 12.50
C ASP A 287 -14.06 19.47 13.21
N ALA A 288 -13.35 20.40 12.58
CA ALA A 288 -12.89 21.67 13.16
C ALA A 288 -11.92 21.56 14.37
N SER A 289 -11.49 20.34 14.74
CA SER A 289 -10.53 20.14 15.84
C SER A 289 -9.07 20.25 15.39
N GLY A 290 -8.81 20.22 14.08
CA GLY A 290 -7.45 20.17 13.54
C GLY A 290 -6.77 18.82 13.73
N ILE A 291 -7.48 17.79 14.20
CA ILE A 291 -6.91 16.46 14.42
C ILE A 291 -7.10 15.60 13.17
N TYR A 292 -6.03 14.95 12.73
CA TYR A 292 -6.06 14.00 11.62
C TYR A 292 -5.39 12.68 12.00
N THR A 293 -6.01 11.59 11.59
CA THR A 293 -5.42 10.25 11.67
C THR A 293 -4.78 9.92 10.34
N ILE A 294 -3.45 9.85 10.34
CA ILE A 294 -2.68 9.40 9.18
C ILE A 294 -2.51 7.89 9.29
N THR A 295 -2.78 7.18 8.19
CA THR A 295 -2.48 5.75 8.09
C THR A 295 -1.49 5.49 6.97
N ILE A 296 -0.45 4.72 7.28
CA ILE A 296 0.47 4.17 6.28
C ILE A 296 0.10 2.71 6.14
N THR A 297 -0.15 2.24 4.91
CA THR A 297 -0.67 0.90 4.60
C THR A 297 0.20 0.24 3.52
N PRO A 298 0.65 -1.01 3.66
CA PRO A 298 1.38 -1.66 2.58
C PRO A 298 0.43 -1.90 1.39
N ILE A 299 0.86 -1.54 0.18
CA ILE A 299 0.13 -1.87 -1.07
C ILE A 299 0.63 -3.22 -1.58
N THR A 300 1.94 -3.46 -1.49
CA THR A 300 2.55 -4.75 -1.86
C THR A 300 2.87 -5.57 -0.61
N ALA A 301 2.63 -6.88 -0.69
CA ALA A 301 3.04 -7.82 0.36
C ALA A 301 4.54 -7.69 0.65
N GLY A 302 4.91 -7.65 1.93
CA GLY A 302 6.30 -7.52 2.37
C GLY A 302 6.85 -6.09 2.41
N ALA A 303 6.12 -5.06 1.97
CA ALA A 303 6.60 -3.68 2.06
C ALA A 303 6.96 -3.28 3.50
N PHE A 304 6.13 -3.62 4.49
CA PHE A 304 6.39 -3.29 5.89
C PHE A 304 7.63 -3.96 6.46
N SER A 305 7.92 -5.21 6.08
CA SER A 305 9.16 -5.88 6.50
C SER A 305 10.43 -5.27 5.89
N LEU A 306 10.28 -4.46 4.85
CA LEU A 306 11.38 -3.74 4.22
C LEU A 306 11.49 -2.29 4.70
N MET A 307 10.53 -1.78 5.48
CA MET A 307 10.63 -0.43 6.06
C MET A 307 11.76 -0.39 7.08
N ASP A 308 12.72 0.48 6.83
CA ASP A 308 13.98 0.52 7.55
C ASP A 308 14.07 1.73 8.48
N VAL A 309 13.78 2.93 7.96
CA VAL A 309 13.80 4.16 8.75
C VAL A 309 12.47 4.89 8.64
N LEU A 310 11.90 5.26 9.79
CA LEU A 310 10.74 6.14 9.91
C LEU A 310 11.18 7.45 10.54
N GLN A 311 11.07 8.57 9.82
CA GLN A 311 11.48 9.89 10.29
C GLN A 311 10.34 10.91 10.13
N PHE A 312 9.72 11.30 11.24
CA PHE A 312 8.54 12.16 11.30
C PHE A 312 8.80 13.39 12.19
N ASP A 313 9.77 14.21 11.78
CA ASP A 313 10.21 15.38 12.54
C ASP A 313 9.17 16.50 12.50
N ASN A 314 8.82 17.06 13.67
CA ASN A 314 7.92 18.23 13.77
C ASN A 314 6.62 18.08 12.96
N CYS A 315 6.06 16.87 12.90
CA CYS A 315 4.83 16.56 12.19
C CYS A 315 3.58 16.85 13.02
N LYS A 316 3.72 17.56 14.16
CA LYS A 316 2.66 17.81 15.15
C LYS A 316 1.97 16.52 15.63
N LEU A 317 2.72 15.42 15.67
CA LEU A 317 2.22 14.16 16.17
C LEU A 317 1.86 14.29 17.65
N LYS A 318 0.74 13.71 18.06
CA LYS A 318 0.24 13.76 19.43
C LYS A 318 -0.25 12.38 19.86
N ASP A 319 -0.33 12.17 21.16
CA ASP A 319 -0.94 11.01 21.78
C ASP A 319 -0.18 9.73 21.40
N GLU A 320 -0.82 8.78 20.72
CA GLU A 320 -0.21 7.49 20.37
C GLU A 320 0.18 7.41 18.89
N VAL A 321 1.40 6.93 18.65
CA VAL A 321 1.85 6.41 17.36
C VAL A 321 1.93 4.90 17.44
N ILE A 322 1.24 4.21 16.54
CA ILE A 322 1.16 2.74 16.54
C ILE A 322 2.03 2.20 15.41
N ILE A 323 3.01 1.37 15.74
CA ILE A 323 3.87 0.66 14.80
C ILE A 323 3.56 -0.84 14.89
N PRO A 324 3.02 -1.46 13.83
CA PRO A 324 2.64 -2.86 13.85
C PRO A 324 3.87 -3.79 13.79
N ALA A 325 3.70 -5.05 14.22
CA ALA A 325 4.79 -6.01 14.43
C ALA A 325 5.55 -6.43 13.15
N ASP A 326 4.91 -6.24 11.99
CA ASP A 326 5.45 -6.47 10.66
C ASP A 326 6.39 -5.34 10.20
N VAL A 327 6.43 -4.22 10.92
CA VAL A 327 7.40 -3.14 10.74
C VAL A 327 8.53 -3.31 11.77
N GLN A 328 9.73 -3.60 11.27
CA GLN A 328 10.92 -3.89 12.08
C GLN A 328 12.09 -2.96 11.70
N PRO A 329 11.93 -1.65 11.91
CA PRO A 329 12.85 -0.64 11.41
C PRO A 329 14.18 -0.68 12.17
N THR A 330 15.28 -0.31 11.52
CA THR A 330 16.54 -0.04 12.21
C THR A 330 16.54 1.34 12.86
N GLY A 331 15.71 2.27 12.37
CA GLY A 331 15.62 3.64 12.89
C GLY A 331 14.20 4.17 13.02
N ILE A 332 13.87 4.71 14.20
CA ILE A 332 12.65 5.49 14.44
C ILE A 332 13.06 6.86 14.97
N GLN A 333 12.71 7.91 14.24
CA GLN A 333 13.01 9.29 14.57
C GLN A 333 11.72 10.12 14.55
N MET A 334 11.30 10.61 15.71
CA MET A 334 10.08 11.44 15.82
C MET A 334 10.32 12.68 16.69
N PRO A 335 11.40 13.46 16.45
CA PRO A 335 11.73 14.61 17.27
C PRO A 335 10.74 15.76 17.12
N ASN A 336 10.62 16.58 18.17
CA ASN A 336 9.85 17.83 18.19
C ASN A 336 8.35 17.63 17.93
N ASN A 337 7.77 16.59 18.54
CA ASN A 337 6.33 16.32 18.50
C ASN A 337 5.74 16.42 19.92
N LYS A 338 4.53 15.89 20.11
CA LYS A 338 3.79 15.83 21.36
C LYS A 338 3.26 14.42 21.63
N ILE A 339 4.02 13.42 21.20
CA ILE A 339 3.69 12.01 21.35
C ILE A 339 3.83 11.64 22.82
N THR A 340 2.84 10.93 23.35
CA THR A 340 2.85 10.35 24.70
C THR A 340 3.18 8.85 24.67
N ASN A 341 2.97 8.17 23.53
CA ASN A 341 3.29 6.75 23.37
C ASN A 341 3.75 6.39 21.94
N LEU A 342 4.87 5.69 21.82
CA LEU A 342 5.23 4.85 20.68
C LEU A 342 4.81 3.41 20.99
N SER A 343 3.65 3.00 20.48
CA SER A 343 3.14 1.63 20.63
C SER A 343 3.91 0.70 19.71
N MET A 344 4.80 -0.11 20.29
CA MET A 344 5.68 -1.03 19.56
C MET A 344 5.62 -2.42 20.18
N GLN A 345 5.69 -3.44 19.33
CA GLN A 345 5.75 -4.84 19.77
C GLN A 345 7.21 -5.26 19.99
N ALA A 346 7.43 -6.35 20.75
CA ALA A 346 8.78 -6.87 21.02
C ALA A 346 9.61 -7.08 19.74
N ALA A 347 8.98 -7.53 18.65
CA ALA A 347 9.62 -7.72 17.35
C ALA A 347 10.14 -6.40 16.73
N SER A 348 9.52 -5.26 17.01
CA SER A 348 9.95 -3.95 16.50
C SER A 348 11.30 -3.50 17.10
N PHE A 349 11.71 -4.06 18.25
CA PHE A 349 13.02 -3.78 18.85
C PHE A 349 14.15 -4.64 18.27
N ALA A 350 13.84 -5.71 17.53
CA ALA A 350 14.83 -6.73 17.14
C ALA A 350 15.98 -6.18 16.29
N ASN A 351 15.70 -5.17 15.45
CA ASN A 351 16.67 -4.54 14.56
C ASN A 351 16.95 -3.07 14.91
N LEU A 352 16.26 -2.52 15.92
CA LEU A 352 16.24 -1.09 16.21
C LEU A 352 17.56 -0.64 16.83
N THR A 353 18.35 0.10 16.07
CA THR A 353 19.64 0.67 16.50
C THR A 353 19.56 2.19 16.73
N SER A 354 18.49 2.84 16.29
CA SER A 354 18.25 4.27 16.51
C SER A 354 16.81 4.54 16.95
N LEU A 355 16.63 5.09 18.15
CA LEU A 355 15.32 5.51 18.68
C LEU A 355 15.37 6.95 19.20
N VAL A 356 14.76 7.88 18.48
CA VAL A 356 14.88 9.33 18.73
C VAL A 356 13.51 10.01 18.90
N PRO A 357 12.82 9.80 20.02
CA PRO A 357 11.65 10.58 20.41
C PRO A 357 12.04 11.86 21.18
N PHE A 358 13.07 12.58 20.72
CA PHE A 358 13.54 13.81 21.36
C PHE A 358 12.44 14.90 21.37
N ASN A 359 12.32 15.66 22.47
CA ASN A 359 11.37 16.76 22.59
C ASN A 359 9.91 16.34 22.31
N ASN A 360 9.44 15.37 23.10
CA ASN A 360 8.07 14.85 23.14
C ASN A 360 7.51 14.93 24.57
N ASP A 361 6.34 14.31 24.80
CA ASP A 361 5.65 14.29 26.08
C ASP A 361 5.48 12.84 26.60
N ILE A 362 6.47 11.97 26.37
CA ILE A 362 6.44 10.54 26.72
C ILE A 362 6.58 10.35 28.24
N PRO A 363 5.64 9.69 28.94
CA PRO A 363 5.76 9.43 30.37
C PRO A 363 6.97 8.59 30.75
N ASP A 364 7.43 8.72 31.99
CA ASP A 364 8.57 7.96 32.54
C ASP A 364 8.38 6.44 32.45
N SER A 365 7.15 5.95 32.65
CA SER A 365 6.78 4.55 32.45
C SER A 365 7.12 4.03 31.05
N ASN A 366 6.89 4.86 30.03
CA ASN A 366 7.10 4.50 28.63
C ASN A 366 8.57 4.65 28.26
N VAL A 367 9.24 5.71 28.73
CA VAL A 367 10.71 5.85 28.60
C VAL A 367 11.42 4.62 29.19
N ASN A 368 11.01 4.19 30.39
CA ASN A 368 11.53 2.98 31.02
C ASN A 368 11.28 1.73 30.15
N ALA A 369 10.06 1.55 29.64
CA ALA A 369 9.72 0.41 28.79
C ALA A 369 10.55 0.36 27.49
N TYR A 370 10.81 1.51 26.85
CA TYR A 370 11.63 1.57 25.65
C TYR A 370 13.09 1.25 25.92
N LEU A 371 13.65 1.79 27.01
CA LEU A 371 15.03 1.46 27.41
C LEU A 371 15.18 -0.02 27.71
N ILE A 372 14.22 -0.63 28.43
CA ILE A 372 14.21 -2.07 28.72
C ILE A 372 14.07 -2.89 27.43
N GLY A 373 13.18 -2.49 26.51
CA GLY A 373 13.01 -3.16 25.22
C GLY A 373 14.28 -3.14 24.37
N LEU A 374 14.96 -2.00 24.32
CA LEU A 374 16.28 -1.86 23.68
C LEU A 374 17.34 -2.70 24.40
N ASP A 375 17.41 -2.69 25.73
CA ASP A 375 18.41 -3.49 26.45
C ASP A 375 18.23 -5.00 26.19
N ASN A 376 16.99 -5.46 26.20
CA ASN A 376 16.63 -6.87 25.95
C ASN A 376 16.93 -7.34 24.53
N ASN A 377 16.99 -6.44 23.53
CA ASN A 377 17.34 -6.84 22.16
C ASN A 377 18.82 -7.24 22.01
N GLY A 378 19.69 -6.75 22.90
CA GLY A 378 21.12 -7.09 22.93
C GLY A 378 21.98 -6.48 21.83
N LEU A 379 21.48 -5.55 21.02
CA LEU A 379 22.23 -4.88 19.96
C LEU A 379 23.32 -3.96 20.55
N LEU A 380 24.40 -3.74 19.80
CA LEU A 380 25.54 -2.93 20.21
C LEU A 380 25.58 -1.60 19.44
N ASN A 381 26.24 -0.59 20.02
CA ASN A 381 26.57 0.68 19.36
C ASN A 381 25.37 1.46 18.78
N GLY A 382 24.22 1.44 19.47
CA GLY A 382 23.03 2.18 19.03
C GLY A 382 22.96 3.62 19.57
N PHE A 383 21.89 4.31 19.19
CA PHE A 383 21.58 5.67 19.60
C PHE A 383 20.14 5.76 20.13
N ALA A 384 19.97 6.24 21.36
CA ALA A 384 18.66 6.49 21.94
C ALA A 384 18.60 7.90 22.54
N ASN A 385 17.61 8.71 22.16
CA ASN A 385 17.47 10.07 22.68
C ASN A 385 16.03 10.37 23.08
N PHE A 386 15.79 10.34 24.38
CA PHE A 386 14.55 10.69 25.06
C PHE A 386 14.63 12.06 25.74
N GLY A 387 15.66 12.87 25.49
CA GLY A 387 15.78 14.21 26.06
C GLY A 387 14.78 15.22 25.47
N GLY A 388 14.69 16.40 26.05
CA GLY A 388 13.81 17.50 25.65
C GLY A 388 12.34 17.32 26.04
N GLY A 389 11.54 18.35 25.77
CA GLY A 389 10.08 18.33 25.98
C GLY A 389 9.69 18.05 27.43
N THR A 390 8.62 17.28 27.62
CA THR A 390 8.21 16.75 28.94
C THR A 390 8.36 15.24 29.00
N ASN A 391 9.28 14.67 28.22
CA ASN A 391 9.64 13.26 28.34
C ASN A 391 10.06 12.94 29.79
N GLY A 392 9.60 11.82 30.32
CA GLY A 392 9.89 11.41 31.68
C GLY A 392 11.36 11.01 31.87
N THR A 393 11.91 11.34 33.03
CA THR A 393 13.23 10.87 33.44
C THR A 393 13.16 9.39 33.81
N PRO A 394 14.04 8.52 33.28
CA PRO A 394 14.01 7.10 33.60
C PRO A 394 14.24 6.84 35.09
N SER A 395 13.63 5.78 35.61
CA SER A 395 13.69 5.37 37.01
C SER A 395 13.77 3.85 37.15
N GLY A 396 14.24 3.35 38.29
CA GLY A 396 14.29 1.92 38.60
C GLY A 396 14.93 1.07 37.49
N ALA A 397 14.19 0.10 36.96
CA ALA A 397 14.65 -0.79 35.89
C ALA A 397 15.03 -0.05 34.59
N GLY A 398 14.46 1.13 34.32
CA GLY A 398 14.85 1.94 33.17
C GLY A 398 16.25 2.55 33.30
N ILE A 399 16.67 2.93 34.52
CA ILE A 399 18.06 3.36 34.78
C ILE A 399 19.02 2.18 34.58
N THR A 400 18.66 0.99 35.07
CA THR A 400 19.45 -0.22 34.86
C THR A 400 19.63 -0.51 33.37
N ALA A 401 18.53 -0.50 32.60
CA ALA A 401 18.56 -0.72 31.16
C ALA A 401 19.40 0.35 30.43
N LYS A 402 19.27 1.62 30.80
CA LYS A 402 20.12 2.71 30.29
C LYS A 402 21.61 2.44 30.50
N ASN A 403 22.01 2.05 31.71
CA ASN A 403 23.41 1.77 32.03
C ASN A 403 23.93 0.56 31.26
N ASN A 404 23.12 -0.49 31.11
CA ASN A 404 23.46 -1.67 30.30
C ASN A 404 23.66 -1.31 28.82
N LEU A 405 22.77 -0.49 28.25
CA LEU A 405 22.90 0.01 26.89
C LEU A 405 24.21 0.81 26.70
N ILE A 406 24.53 1.72 27.62
CA ILE A 406 25.79 2.48 27.58
C ILE A 406 27.00 1.53 27.64
N ALA A 407 26.96 0.49 28.49
CA ALA A 407 28.00 -0.53 28.53
C ALA A 407 28.11 -1.34 27.23
N LYS A 408 27.01 -1.49 26.48
CA LYS A 408 26.95 -2.07 25.12
C LYS A 408 27.38 -1.08 24.01
N GLY A 409 27.91 0.09 24.38
CA GLY A 409 28.39 1.11 23.44
C GLY A 409 27.30 2.05 22.92
N TRP A 410 26.09 2.03 23.48
CA TRP A 410 25.05 2.97 23.07
C TRP A 410 25.31 4.38 23.56
N THR A 411 24.89 5.36 22.76
CA THR A 411 24.69 6.72 23.25
C THR A 411 23.23 6.87 23.69
N VAL A 412 23.00 7.07 24.99
CA VAL A 412 21.65 7.20 25.57
C VAL A 412 21.48 8.56 26.25
N LEU A 413 20.60 9.40 25.71
CA LEU A 413 20.25 10.73 26.23
C LEU A 413 18.83 10.70 26.81
N THR A 414 18.65 11.26 28.01
CA THR A 414 17.36 11.33 28.72
C THR A 414 17.26 12.66 29.46
N ASN A 415 16.04 13.09 29.82
CA ASN A 415 15.82 14.27 30.68
C ASN A 415 16.38 14.12 32.09
#